data_AF-A0A1F4ZUN6-F1
#
_entry.id   AF-A0A1F4ZUN6-F1
#
_cell.length_a   1.000
_cell.length_b   1.000
_cell.length_c   1.000
_cell.angle_alpha   90.00
_cell.angle_beta   90.00
_cell.angle_gamma   90.00
#
_symmetry.space_group_name_H-M   'P 1'
#
loop_
_entity.id
_entity.type
_entity.pdbx_description
1 polymer ?
#
loop_
_entity_poly.entity_id
_entity_poly.type
_entity_poly.pdbx_seq_one_letter_code
_entity_poly.pdbx_strand_id
1 'polypeptide(L)'
;MKAVILQEDLSKWLGYVGRIVAARGQLPVLSNVLIEAEKEGVVLSATNLELGLRVEAGGKVTEEGAITIPARNLGEFTASLGPGAVTLSSSGDKLKVENGKITGNFAGIPAQEFPAMPKMSEKTDKRQRIKVSKKILLDLARQVAFAAASDESRPVLTGIRFSVTDGKLLATATDGFRLSKKTVEGEFESGKALEEDLILPAKSIAELSRIINEGKKESVVLEIVTENNQVIFAYPPIHLISRVLEGNFPDIEKIIPAEHKTLIILDKEELTRAVRAAAIFARDNSNIIKFKIQNSKFKVYASAQQTGESEIEIDAESEGEDAEIAFNYRYVTEFLNSCGTERVILKINGSMAPGVWMGEGDESLTHLIMPVRL
;
A
#
# COMPACT_ATOMS: atom_id res chain seq x y z
N MET A 1 -17.74 -9.18 29.98
CA MET A 1 -17.05 -10.13 29.09
C MET A 1 -15.92 -10.84 29.83
N LYS A 2 -15.70 -12.12 29.49
CA LYS A 2 -14.59 -12.93 29.98
C LYS A 2 -14.15 -13.92 28.90
N ALA A 3 -12.89 -13.84 28.51
CA ALA A 3 -12.30 -14.66 27.46
C ALA A 3 -10.84 -15.06 27.77
N VAL A 4 -10.38 -16.14 27.15
CA VAL A 4 -8.99 -16.61 27.22
C VAL A 4 -8.45 -16.78 25.80
N ILE A 5 -7.33 -16.13 25.51
CA ILE A 5 -6.65 -16.16 24.20
C ILE A 5 -5.16 -16.46 24.40
N LEU A 6 -4.49 -17.07 23.43
CA LEU A 6 -3.04 -17.27 23.49
C LEU A 6 -2.31 -15.93 23.34
N GLN A 7 -1.23 -15.75 24.09
CA GLN A 7 -0.44 -14.52 24.08
C GLN A 7 0.13 -14.22 22.68
N GLU A 8 0.62 -15.25 21.97
CA GLU A 8 1.19 -15.10 20.63
C GLU A 8 0.15 -14.59 19.62
N ASP A 9 -1.07 -15.13 19.67
CA ASP A 9 -2.17 -14.70 18.81
C ASP A 9 -2.59 -13.27 19.16
N LEU A 10 -2.83 -12.99 20.45
CA LEU A 10 -3.24 -11.66 20.89
C LEU A 10 -2.20 -10.59 20.52
N SER A 11 -0.92 -10.86 20.77
CA SER A 11 0.17 -9.93 20.45
C SER A 11 0.29 -9.70 18.95
N LYS A 12 0.23 -10.77 18.14
CA LYS A 12 0.23 -10.68 16.67
C LYS A 12 -0.92 -9.82 16.15
N TRP A 13 -2.14 -10.10 16.60
CA TRP A 13 -3.32 -9.39 16.10
C TRP A 13 -3.36 -7.93 16.56
N LEU A 14 -2.93 -7.64 17.79
CA LEU A 14 -2.75 -6.28 18.28
C LEU A 14 -1.71 -5.50 17.47
N GLY A 15 -0.65 -6.16 17.01
CA GLY A 15 0.33 -5.59 16.08
C GLY A 15 -0.29 -5.14 14.75
N TYR A 16 -1.29 -5.85 14.24
CA TYR A 16 -2.00 -5.45 13.01
C TYR A 16 -3.05 -4.37 13.26
N VAL A 17 -4.00 -4.59 14.18
CA VAL A 17 -5.07 -3.61 14.45
C VAL A 17 -4.53 -2.29 15.00
N GLY A 18 -3.44 -2.33 15.78
CA GLY A 18 -2.77 -1.15 16.31
C GLY A 18 -2.14 -0.23 15.26
N ARG A 19 -1.95 -0.69 14.02
CA ARG A 19 -1.48 0.16 12.91
C ARG A 19 -2.60 0.93 12.21
N ILE A 20 -3.85 0.57 12.49
CA ILE A 20 -5.05 1.11 11.84
C ILE A 20 -5.67 2.24 12.66
N VAL A 21 -5.44 2.24 13.99
CA VAL A 21 -5.97 3.28 14.89
C VAL A 21 -5.44 4.66 14.53
N ALA A 22 -6.25 5.69 14.80
CA ALA A 22 -5.82 7.06 14.65
C ALA A 22 -4.77 7.41 15.73
N ALA A 23 -3.56 7.79 15.30
CA ALA A 23 -2.50 8.19 16.23
C ALA A 23 -2.80 9.52 16.94
N ARG A 24 -3.57 10.41 16.30
CA ARG A 24 -4.05 11.70 16.81
C ARG A 24 -5.42 11.98 16.21
N GLY A 25 -6.38 12.44 17.01
CA GLY A 25 -7.72 12.74 16.52
C GLY A 25 -8.62 13.35 17.58
N GLN A 26 -9.72 13.96 17.12
CA GLN A 26 -10.73 14.56 18.02
C GLN A 26 -11.56 13.52 18.76
N LEU A 27 -11.69 12.29 18.22
CA LEU A 27 -12.44 11.19 18.82
C LEU A 27 -11.47 10.19 19.48
N PRO A 28 -11.34 10.17 20.83
CA PRO A 28 -10.40 9.31 21.53
C PRO A 28 -10.61 7.82 21.27
N VAL A 29 -11.87 7.40 21.05
CA VAL A 29 -12.23 6.01 20.75
C VAL A 29 -11.56 5.46 19.49
N LEU A 30 -11.16 6.31 18.53
CA LEU A 30 -10.44 5.89 17.32
C LEU A 30 -8.96 5.54 17.58
N SER A 31 -8.43 5.86 18.76
CA SER A 31 -7.12 5.40 19.23
C SER A 31 -7.20 4.04 19.95
N ASN A 32 -8.42 3.53 20.16
CA ASN A 32 -8.67 2.27 20.81
C ASN A 32 -8.83 1.12 19.80
N VAL A 33 -8.56 -0.10 20.27
CA VAL A 33 -9.04 -1.34 19.67
C VAL A 33 -10.35 -1.71 20.36
N LEU A 34 -11.38 -2.01 19.58
CA LEU A 34 -12.60 -2.66 20.05
C LEU A 34 -12.32 -4.16 20.21
N ILE A 35 -12.66 -4.70 21.38
CA ILE A 35 -12.54 -6.11 21.72
C ILE A 35 -13.97 -6.62 21.95
N GLU A 36 -14.39 -7.59 21.14
CA GLU A 36 -15.68 -8.25 21.26
C GLU A 36 -15.43 -9.71 21.63
N ALA A 37 -15.99 -10.16 22.74
CA ALA A 37 -16.05 -11.57 23.09
C ALA A 37 -17.43 -12.09 22.67
N GLU A 38 -17.45 -12.85 21.58
CA GLU A 38 -18.64 -13.47 21.00
C GLU A 38 -18.62 -14.99 21.25
N LYS A 39 -19.71 -15.70 20.95
CA LYS A 39 -19.78 -17.17 21.14
C LYS A 39 -18.66 -17.93 20.42
N GLU A 40 -18.27 -17.45 19.25
CA GLU A 40 -17.30 -18.10 18.37
C GLU A 40 -15.84 -17.74 18.70
N GLY A 41 -15.63 -16.71 19.52
CA GLY A 41 -14.29 -16.28 19.92
C GLY A 41 -14.18 -14.80 20.20
N VAL A 42 -12.93 -14.34 20.36
CA VAL A 42 -12.58 -12.94 20.48
C VAL A 42 -12.38 -12.34 19.10
N VAL A 43 -12.95 -11.16 18.89
CA VAL A 43 -12.81 -10.34 17.69
C VAL A 43 -12.14 -9.03 18.09
N LEU A 44 -11.15 -8.62 17.30
CA LEU A 44 -10.45 -7.35 17.46
C LEU A 44 -10.74 -6.46 16.26
N SER A 45 -11.17 -5.22 16.53
CA SER A 45 -11.50 -4.25 15.50
C SER A 45 -10.82 -2.91 15.77
N ALA A 46 -10.29 -2.27 14.72
CA ALA A 46 -9.74 -0.92 14.78
C ALA A 46 -10.11 -0.15 13.51
N THR A 47 -10.28 1.16 13.63
CA THR A 47 -10.60 2.02 12.48
C THR A 47 -10.17 3.46 12.72
N ASN A 48 -9.79 4.14 11.64
CA ASN A 48 -9.57 5.59 11.61
C ASN A 48 -10.60 6.30 10.71
N LEU A 49 -11.75 5.65 10.43
CA LEU A 49 -12.83 6.08 9.53
C LEU A 49 -12.53 5.99 8.02
N GLU A 50 -11.26 5.90 7.62
CA GLU A 50 -10.85 5.67 6.24
C GLU A 50 -10.49 4.20 5.98
N LEU A 51 -9.77 3.63 6.94
CA LEU A 51 -9.30 2.25 6.96
C LEU A 51 -9.79 1.59 8.25
N GLY A 52 -10.33 0.39 8.12
CA GLY A 52 -10.74 -0.46 9.23
C GLY A 52 -10.10 -1.84 9.10
N LEU A 53 -9.90 -2.50 10.24
CA LEU A 53 -9.44 -3.87 10.29
C LEU A 53 -10.22 -4.61 11.36
N ARG A 54 -10.85 -5.72 10.97
CA ARG A 54 -11.52 -6.66 11.86
C ARG A 54 -10.82 -8.01 11.75
N VAL A 55 -10.49 -8.60 12.89
CA VAL A 55 -9.78 -9.88 12.97
C VAL A 55 -10.51 -10.82 13.93
N GLU A 56 -10.81 -12.03 13.46
CA GLU A 56 -11.23 -13.14 14.31
C GLU A 56 -10.00 -13.73 15.00
N ALA A 57 -9.73 -13.26 16.21
CA ALA A 57 -8.55 -13.63 16.98
C ALA A 57 -8.66 -15.01 17.64
N GLY A 58 -9.86 -15.60 17.67
CA GLY A 58 -10.13 -16.90 18.28
C GLY A 58 -10.17 -16.84 19.80
N GLY A 59 -9.79 -17.92 20.48
CA GLY A 59 -9.84 -18.02 21.93
C GLY A 59 -11.18 -18.52 22.48
N LYS A 60 -11.22 -18.76 23.80
CA LYS A 60 -12.36 -19.33 24.51
C LYS A 60 -13.11 -18.24 25.27
N VAL A 61 -14.38 -18.04 24.94
CA VAL A 61 -15.26 -17.08 25.62
C VAL A 61 -16.12 -17.81 26.66
N THR A 62 -16.16 -17.28 27.88
CA THR A 62 -17.04 -17.75 28.96
C THR A 62 -18.16 -16.76 29.29
N GLU A 63 -17.97 -15.49 28.95
CA GLU A 63 -18.96 -14.45 29.12
C GLU A 63 -18.82 -13.45 27.96
N GLU A 64 -19.90 -13.26 27.20
CA GLU A 64 -19.92 -12.35 26.06
C GLU A 64 -19.81 -10.87 26.51
N GLY A 65 -19.52 -10.00 25.55
CA GLY A 65 -19.55 -8.55 25.73
C GLY A 65 -18.41 -7.86 25.00
N ALA A 66 -18.35 -6.53 25.12
CA ALA A 66 -17.40 -5.74 24.37
C ALA A 66 -16.87 -4.54 25.16
N ILE A 67 -15.66 -4.10 24.83
CA ILE A 67 -15.02 -2.91 25.38
C ILE A 67 -13.99 -2.37 24.38
N THR A 68 -13.73 -1.06 24.40
CA THR A 68 -12.62 -0.48 23.62
C THR A 68 -11.47 -0.10 24.55
N ILE A 69 -10.23 -0.36 24.14
CA ILE A 69 -9.02 -0.11 24.94
C ILE A 69 -7.94 0.59 24.11
N PRO A 70 -7.17 1.54 24.65
CA PRO A 70 -6.06 2.18 23.92
C PRO A 70 -5.11 1.15 23.31
N ALA A 71 -5.06 1.09 21.97
CA ALA A 71 -4.43 0.00 21.25
C ALA A 71 -2.92 -0.07 21.50
N ARG A 72 -2.27 1.10 21.60
CA ARG A 72 -0.84 1.20 21.90
C ARG A 72 -0.51 0.58 23.25
N ASN A 73 -1.20 0.99 24.31
CA ASN A 73 -0.93 0.52 25.66
C ASN A 73 -1.19 -0.98 25.80
N LEU A 74 -2.28 -1.47 25.20
CA LEU A 74 -2.60 -2.89 25.21
C LEU A 74 -1.59 -3.71 24.38
N GLY A 75 -1.17 -3.21 23.22
CA GLY A 75 -0.15 -3.84 22.38
C GLY A 75 1.20 -3.94 23.08
N GLU A 76 1.70 -2.82 23.65
CA GLU A 76 2.96 -2.79 24.40
C GLU A 76 2.91 -3.73 25.62
N PHE A 77 1.80 -3.73 26.37
CA PHE A 77 1.65 -4.62 27.52
C PHE A 77 1.62 -6.09 27.11
N THR A 78 0.82 -6.46 26.09
CA THR A 78 0.71 -7.86 25.65
C THR A 78 2.01 -8.41 25.05
N ALA A 79 2.80 -7.56 24.38
CA ALA A 79 4.14 -7.90 23.92
C ALA A 79 5.15 -8.17 25.06
N SER A 80 4.89 -7.64 26.27
CA SER A 80 5.73 -7.87 27.45
C SER A 80 5.38 -9.14 28.24
N LEU A 81 4.26 -9.80 27.90
CA LEU A 81 3.78 -10.99 28.60
C LEU A 81 4.58 -12.24 28.22
N GLY A 82 4.58 -13.24 29.11
CA GLY A 82 5.13 -14.55 28.81
C GLY A 82 4.22 -15.38 27.89
N PRO A 83 4.76 -16.46 27.29
CA PRO A 83 3.96 -17.33 26.44
C PRO A 83 2.81 -17.99 27.21
N GLY A 84 1.75 -18.36 26.50
CA GLY A 84 0.61 -19.10 27.05
C GLY A 84 -0.68 -18.29 27.15
N ALA A 85 -1.58 -18.69 28.05
CA ALA A 85 -2.93 -18.14 28.13
C ALA A 85 -2.95 -16.71 28.71
N VAL A 86 -3.68 -15.82 28.05
CA VAL A 86 -4.03 -14.48 28.50
C VAL A 86 -5.52 -14.44 28.79
N THR A 87 -5.89 -14.10 30.03
CA THR A 87 -7.29 -13.93 30.43
C THR A 87 -7.68 -12.47 30.33
N LEU A 88 -8.77 -12.20 29.62
CA LEU A 88 -9.39 -10.89 29.44
C LEU A 88 -10.69 -10.88 30.24
N SER A 89 -10.85 -9.92 31.16
CA SER A 89 -12.09 -9.77 31.96
C SER A 89 -12.50 -8.30 32.01
N SER A 90 -13.70 -7.95 31.55
CA SER A 90 -14.21 -6.57 31.63
C SER A 90 -15.16 -6.38 32.81
N SER A 91 -15.12 -5.20 33.41
CA SER A 91 -16.07 -4.77 34.45
C SER A 91 -16.28 -3.26 34.34
N GLY A 92 -17.47 -2.85 33.85
CA GLY A 92 -17.71 -1.46 33.44
C GLY A 92 -16.73 -1.05 32.34
N ASP A 93 -16.16 0.15 32.46
CA ASP A 93 -15.21 0.71 31.49
C ASP A 93 -13.75 0.30 31.76
N LYS A 94 -13.54 -0.88 32.36
CA LYS A 94 -12.20 -1.40 32.66
C LYS A 94 -12.01 -2.78 32.08
N LEU A 95 -10.83 -3.02 31.49
CA LEU A 95 -10.37 -4.33 31.09
C LEU A 95 -9.22 -4.78 31.99
N LYS A 96 -9.36 -5.94 32.61
CA LYS A 96 -8.29 -6.66 33.29
C LYS A 96 -7.68 -7.68 32.34
N VAL A 97 -6.35 -7.67 32.22
CA VAL A 97 -5.55 -8.58 31.38
C VAL A 97 -4.59 -9.35 32.29
N GLU A 98 -4.64 -10.68 32.25
CA GLU A 98 -3.85 -11.54 33.14
C GLU A 98 -3.08 -12.62 32.37
N ASN A 99 -1.81 -12.79 32.71
CA ASN A 99 -0.97 -13.90 32.24
C ASN A 99 -0.09 -14.38 33.41
N GLY A 100 -0.47 -15.52 34.01
CA GLY A 100 0.18 -16.02 35.22
C GLY A 100 0.10 -15.04 36.39
N LYS A 101 1.26 -14.48 36.79
CA LYS A 101 1.37 -13.52 37.91
C LYS A 101 1.29 -12.06 37.47
N ILE A 102 1.24 -11.80 36.16
CA ILE A 102 1.20 -10.44 35.61
C ILE A 102 -0.27 -10.05 35.44
N THR A 103 -0.63 -8.88 35.95
CA THR A 103 -1.98 -8.30 35.83
C THR A 103 -1.89 -6.85 35.39
N GLY A 104 -2.58 -6.51 34.31
CA GLY A 104 -2.77 -5.14 33.83
C GLY A 104 -4.23 -4.74 33.94
N ASN A 105 -4.50 -3.50 34.34
CA ASN A 105 -5.84 -2.94 34.35
C ASN A 105 -5.86 -1.71 33.46
N PHE A 106 -6.70 -1.73 32.43
CA PHE A 106 -6.80 -0.68 31.42
C PHE A 106 -8.13 0.04 31.57
N ALA A 107 -8.09 1.37 31.53
CA ALA A 107 -9.28 2.17 31.31
C ALA A 107 -9.67 2.09 29.83
N GLY A 108 -10.94 1.85 29.58
CA GLY A 108 -11.53 1.78 28.26
C GLY A 108 -12.57 2.86 28.03
N ILE A 109 -13.15 2.82 26.83
CA ILE A 109 -14.34 3.59 26.45
C ILE A 109 -15.43 2.57 26.10
N PRO A 110 -16.71 2.84 26.43
CA PRO A 110 -17.83 1.99 26.06
C PRO A 110 -17.81 1.58 24.59
N ALA A 111 -18.09 0.31 24.31
CA ALA A 111 -18.08 -0.23 22.94
C ALA A 111 -19.06 0.47 22.00
N GLN A 112 -20.15 1.03 22.54
CA GLN A 112 -21.17 1.76 21.78
C GLN A 112 -20.66 3.07 21.18
N GLU A 113 -19.54 3.62 21.68
CA GLU A 113 -18.90 4.80 21.09
C GLU A 113 -18.02 4.43 19.89
N PHE A 114 -17.70 3.15 19.70
CA PHE A 114 -16.92 2.71 18.56
C PHE A 114 -17.78 2.76 17.28
N PRO A 115 -17.28 3.34 16.18
CA PRO A 115 -18.06 3.45 14.96
C PRO A 115 -18.37 2.07 14.37
N ALA A 116 -19.59 1.90 13.87
CA ALA A 116 -19.99 0.67 13.22
C ALA A 116 -19.13 0.40 11.97
N MET A 117 -18.61 -0.82 11.86
CA MET A 117 -17.87 -1.29 10.70
C MET A 117 -18.74 -2.22 9.86
N PRO A 118 -18.68 -2.14 8.52
CA PRO A 118 -19.42 -3.07 7.69
C PRO A 118 -18.85 -4.49 7.89
N LYS A 119 -19.76 -5.47 7.96
CA LYS A 119 -19.41 -6.89 7.90
C LYS A 119 -19.63 -7.39 6.47
N MET A 120 -18.86 -8.40 6.08
CA MET A 120 -19.08 -9.08 4.80
C MET A 120 -20.48 -9.71 4.83
N SER A 121 -21.26 -9.53 3.77
CA SER A 121 -22.63 -10.07 3.73
C SER A 121 -22.61 -11.61 3.79
N GLU A 122 -23.57 -12.27 4.43
CA GLU A 122 -23.73 -13.72 4.23
C GLU A 122 -24.45 -14.03 2.90
N LYS A 123 -25.24 -13.06 2.41
CA LYS A 123 -25.99 -13.16 1.16
C LYS A 123 -25.16 -12.59 0.02
N THR A 124 -24.76 -13.45 -0.90
CA THR A 124 -23.99 -13.10 -2.11
C THR A 124 -24.77 -12.29 -3.12
N ASP A 125 -26.10 -12.30 -3.03
CA ASP A 125 -26.96 -11.85 -4.13
C ASP A 125 -27.12 -10.33 -4.22
N LYS A 126 -26.61 -9.59 -3.22
CA LYS A 126 -26.77 -8.13 -3.13
C LYS A 126 -25.48 -7.34 -3.29
N ARG A 127 -24.31 -7.98 -3.14
CA ARG A 127 -23.01 -7.30 -3.19
C ARG A 127 -22.08 -8.02 -4.13
N GLN A 128 -21.42 -7.23 -4.97
CA GLN A 128 -20.46 -7.73 -5.93
C GLN A 128 -19.22 -8.25 -5.22
N ARG A 129 -18.77 -9.44 -5.63
CA ARG A 129 -17.57 -10.09 -5.09
C ARG A 129 -16.58 -10.45 -6.19
N ILE A 130 -15.32 -10.18 -5.92
CA ILE A 130 -14.22 -10.45 -6.85
C ILE A 130 -13.16 -11.25 -6.11
N LYS A 131 -12.76 -12.39 -6.66
CA LYS A 131 -11.61 -13.14 -6.14
C LYS A 131 -10.35 -12.61 -6.80
N VAL A 132 -9.40 -12.15 -6.00
CA VAL A 132 -8.13 -11.59 -6.47
C VAL A 132 -6.99 -12.44 -5.93
N SER A 133 -5.97 -12.71 -6.74
CA SER A 133 -4.80 -13.45 -6.25
C SER A 133 -4.00 -12.60 -5.27
N LYS A 134 -3.44 -13.24 -4.24
CA LYS A 134 -2.53 -12.62 -3.27
C LYS A 134 -1.36 -11.95 -4.00
N LYS A 135 -0.79 -12.65 -4.99
CA LYS A 135 0.33 -12.14 -5.80
C LYS A 135 -0.01 -10.80 -6.47
N ILE A 136 -1.20 -10.65 -7.05
CA ILE A 136 -1.62 -9.39 -7.67
C ILE A 136 -1.59 -8.25 -6.65
N LEU A 137 -2.17 -8.44 -5.46
CA LEU A 137 -2.21 -7.39 -4.43
C LEU A 137 -0.80 -7.01 -3.92
N LEU A 138 0.09 -7.99 -3.76
CA LEU A 138 1.49 -7.75 -3.40
C LEU A 138 2.23 -6.98 -4.51
N ASP A 139 2.03 -7.37 -5.77
CA ASP A 139 2.63 -6.70 -6.91
C ASP A 139 2.12 -5.26 -7.03
N LEU A 140 0.82 -5.01 -6.88
CA LEU A 140 0.26 -3.66 -6.94
C LEU A 140 0.75 -2.74 -5.80
N ALA A 141 0.91 -3.28 -4.59
CA ALA A 141 1.48 -2.53 -3.48
C ALA A 141 2.95 -2.14 -3.75
N ARG A 142 3.73 -3.05 -4.33
CA ARG A 142 5.15 -2.83 -4.65
C ARG A 142 5.37 -1.98 -5.91
N GLN A 143 4.54 -2.15 -6.92
CA GLN A 143 4.76 -1.64 -8.28
C GLN A 143 3.90 -0.44 -8.65
N VAL A 144 2.81 -0.17 -7.93
CA VAL A 144 1.88 0.91 -8.30
C VAL A 144 1.69 1.90 -7.15
N ALA A 145 1.44 1.41 -5.93
CA ALA A 145 1.02 2.24 -4.81
C ALA A 145 1.98 3.41 -4.48
N PHE A 146 3.29 3.24 -4.70
CA PHE A 146 4.28 4.29 -4.39
C PHE A 146 4.12 5.56 -5.24
N ALA A 147 3.51 5.47 -6.42
CA ALA A 147 3.31 6.61 -7.31
C ALA A 147 2.08 7.46 -6.96
N ALA A 148 1.26 7.04 -5.99
CA ALA A 148 0.15 7.83 -5.51
C ALA A 148 0.64 9.06 -4.74
N ALA A 149 -0.12 10.15 -4.79
CA ALA A 149 0.15 11.37 -4.04
C ALA A 149 0.10 11.10 -2.53
N SER A 150 1.03 11.70 -1.78
CA SER A 150 0.95 11.80 -0.33
C SER A 150 0.16 13.03 0.14
N ASP A 151 -0.03 14.01 -0.74
CA ASP A 151 -0.79 15.23 -0.47
C ASP A 151 -2.29 15.00 -0.62
N GLU A 152 -3.04 15.31 0.44
CA GLU A 152 -4.49 15.13 0.52
C GLU A 152 -5.27 16.29 -0.11
N SER A 153 -4.61 17.33 -0.64
CA SER A 153 -5.25 18.42 -1.40
C SER A 153 -5.96 17.95 -2.67
N ARG A 154 -5.50 16.83 -3.25
CA ARG A 154 -6.10 16.14 -4.39
C ARG A 154 -6.39 14.69 -4.01
N PRO A 155 -7.45 14.43 -3.22
CA PRO A 155 -7.70 13.11 -2.62
C PRO A 155 -7.67 11.97 -3.62
N VAL A 156 -8.26 12.16 -4.81
CA VAL A 156 -8.31 11.14 -5.87
C VAL A 156 -6.92 10.60 -6.28
N LEU A 157 -5.88 11.42 -6.18
CA LEU A 157 -4.50 11.03 -6.52
C LEU A 157 -3.78 10.27 -5.40
N THR A 158 -4.34 10.26 -4.19
CA THR A 158 -3.84 9.41 -3.09
C THR A 158 -4.20 7.92 -3.28
N GLY A 159 -5.05 7.64 -4.28
CA GLY A 159 -5.52 6.31 -4.61
C GLY A 159 -4.80 5.65 -5.77
N ILE A 160 -5.07 4.36 -5.90
CA ILE A 160 -4.86 3.55 -7.09
C ILE A 160 -6.21 3.41 -7.77
N ARG A 161 -6.29 3.83 -9.03
CA ARG A 161 -7.44 3.57 -9.90
C ARG A 161 -7.36 2.14 -10.42
N PHE A 162 -8.45 1.41 -10.30
CA PHE A 162 -8.67 0.09 -10.85
C PHE A 162 -9.76 0.17 -11.92
N SER A 163 -9.46 -0.27 -13.13
CA SER A 163 -10.42 -0.33 -14.24
C SER A 163 -10.27 -1.64 -14.99
N VAL A 164 -11.36 -2.15 -15.58
CA VAL A 164 -11.32 -3.34 -16.43
C VAL A 164 -11.47 -2.93 -17.89
N THR A 165 -10.54 -3.34 -18.74
CA THR A 165 -10.55 -3.03 -20.18
C THR A 165 -10.08 -4.27 -20.93
N ASP A 166 -10.86 -4.72 -21.92
CA ASP A 166 -10.57 -5.91 -22.74
C ASP A 166 -10.24 -7.16 -21.91
N GLY A 167 -10.98 -7.37 -20.82
CA GLY A 167 -10.76 -8.49 -19.90
C GLY A 167 -9.51 -8.38 -19.01
N LYS A 168 -8.76 -7.27 -19.08
CA LYS A 168 -7.57 -7.02 -18.26
C LYS A 168 -7.87 -6.00 -17.16
N LEU A 169 -7.28 -6.19 -15.99
CA LEU A 169 -7.33 -5.23 -14.91
C LEU A 169 -6.18 -4.23 -15.08
N LEU A 170 -6.50 -2.95 -15.19
CA LEU A 170 -5.54 -1.85 -15.18
C LEU A 170 -5.52 -1.23 -13.78
N ALA A 171 -4.33 -1.13 -13.21
CA ALA A 171 -4.10 -0.46 -11.94
C ALA A 171 -3.14 0.70 -12.15
N THR A 172 -3.59 1.91 -11.82
CA THR A 172 -2.82 3.14 -12.07
C THR A 172 -2.75 4.02 -10.84
N ALA A 173 -1.57 4.55 -10.54
CA ALA A 173 -1.38 5.61 -9.55
C ALA A 173 -0.48 6.72 -10.10
N THR A 174 -0.75 7.95 -9.70
CA THR A 174 0.05 9.14 -10.07
C THR A 174 -0.07 10.24 -9.02
N ASP A 175 0.99 11.02 -8.87
CA ASP A 175 1.03 12.25 -8.05
C ASP A 175 1.07 13.53 -8.92
N GLY A 176 1.05 13.35 -10.25
CA GLY A 176 1.21 14.41 -11.26
C GLY A 176 2.64 14.64 -11.74
N PHE A 177 3.65 14.11 -11.06
CA PHE A 177 5.06 14.16 -11.47
C PHE A 177 5.59 12.80 -11.93
N ARG A 178 4.92 11.73 -11.54
CA ARG A 178 5.20 10.37 -11.98
C ARG A 178 3.94 9.55 -12.06
N LEU A 179 4.03 8.43 -12.77
CA LEU A 179 2.92 7.51 -12.95
C LEU A 179 3.43 6.08 -12.93
N SER A 180 2.62 5.19 -12.37
CA SER A 180 2.79 3.75 -12.47
C SER A 180 1.51 3.14 -12.99
N LYS A 181 1.60 2.36 -14.06
CA LYS A 181 0.50 1.61 -14.65
C LYS A 181 0.88 0.14 -14.72
N LYS A 182 0.09 -0.71 -14.08
CA LYS A 182 0.20 -2.17 -14.17
C LYS A 182 -1.01 -2.72 -14.91
N THR A 183 -0.76 -3.54 -15.91
CA THR A 183 -1.76 -4.39 -16.57
C THR A 183 -1.68 -5.78 -15.94
N VAL A 184 -2.81 -6.29 -15.49
CA VAL A 184 -2.94 -7.60 -14.88
C VAL A 184 -3.86 -8.43 -15.75
N GLU A 185 -3.32 -9.53 -16.28
CA GLU A 185 -4.11 -10.50 -17.03
C GLU A 185 -4.95 -11.37 -16.09
N GLY A 186 -6.13 -11.75 -16.54
CA GLY A 186 -7.04 -12.62 -15.80
C GLY A 186 -8.42 -12.68 -16.45
N GLU A 187 -9.30 -13.51 -15.90
CA GLU A 187 -10.71 -13.58 -16.33
C GLU A 187 -11.53 -12.50 -15.61
N PHE A 188 -11.23 -11.23 -15.90
CA PHE A 188 -12.01 -10.11 -15.37
C PHE A 188 -13.20 -9.85 -16.31
N GLU A 189 -14.38 -10.39 -16.00
CA GLU A 189 -15.58 -10.17 -16.82
C GLU A 189 -16.01 -8.68 -16.80
N SER A 190 -15.79 -7.98 -17.91
CA SER A 190 -16.26 -6.61 -18.16
C SER A 190 -17.80 -6.62 -18.15
N GLY A 191 -18.39 -6.12 -17.06
CA GLY A 191 -19.84 -6.17 -16.79
C GLY A 191 -20.22 -6.86 -15.48
N LYS A 192 -19.32 -7.66 -14.88
CA LYS A 192 -19.46 -8.17 -13.50
C LYS A 192 -18.31 -7.74 -12.58
N ALA A 193 -17.24 -7.16 -13.10
CA ALA A 193 -16.02 -6.88 -12.34
C ALA A 193 -15.93 -5.44 -11.83
N LEU A 194 -16.32 -4.40 -12.58
CA LEU A 194 -16.36 -2.99 -12.14
C LEU A 194 -17.17 -2.19 -13.19
N GLU A 195 -18.39 -1.74 -12.89
CA GLU A 195 -19.18 -0.88 -13.83
C GLU A 195 -18.61 0.55 -13.92
N GLU A 196 -17.96 1.01 -12.85
CA GLU A 196 -17.25 2.28 -12.74
C GLU A 196 -15.83 2.03 -12.21
N ASP A 197 -14.91 2.96 -12.47
CA ASP A 197 -13.56 2.88 -11.94
C ASP A 197 -13.58 2.84 -10.41
N LEU A 198 -12.92 1.85 -9.84
CA LEU A 198 -12.76 1.74 -8.40
C LEU A 198 -11.47 2.45 -8.01
N ILE A 199 -11.55 3.48 -7.16
CA ILE A 199 -10.36 4.19 -6.68
C ILE A 199 -10.17 3.89 -5.20
N LEU A 200 -9.11 3.15 -4.88
CA LEU A 200 -8.80 2.76 -3.49
C LEU A 200 -7.55 3.48 -3.00
N PRO A 201 -7.53 3.99 -1.75
CA PRO A 201 -6.35 4.60 -1.17
C PRO A 201 -5.13 3.67 -1.29
N ALA A 202 -4.00 4.20 -1.78
CA ALA A 202 -2.77 3.43 -1.92
C ALA A 202 -2.28 2.89 -0.56
N LYS A 203 -2.53 3.64 0.52
CA LYS A 203 -2.28 3.22 1.91
C LYS A 203 -3.04 1.93 2.25
N SER A 204 -4.30 1.78 1.83
CA SER A 204 -5.10 0.58 2.09
C SER A 204 -4.51 -0.66 1.42
N ILE A 205 -4.08 -0.53 0.16
CA ILE A 205 -3.43 -1.62 -0.59
C ILE A 205 -2.07 -1.98 0.04
N ALA A 206 -1.30 -0.97 0.47
CA ALA A 206 -0.04 -1.20 1.17
C ALA A 206 -0.24 -1.91 2.51
N GLU A 207 -1.24 -1.52 3.32
CA GLU A 207 -1.55 -2.19 4.58
C GLU A 207 -2.02 -3.63 4.37
N LEU A 208 -2.93 -3.85 3.43
CA LEU A 208 -3.37 -5.19 3.05
C LEU A 208 -2.19 -6.07 2.65
N SER A 209 -1.27 -5.55 1.83
CA SER A 209 -0.09 -6.29 1.37
C SER A 209 0.78 -6.79 2.52
N ARG A 210 1.02 -5.95 3.54
CA ARG A 210 1.80 -6.33 4.72
C ARG A 210 1.13 -7.44 5.52
N ILE A 211 -0.19 -7.33 5.70
CA ILE A 211 -0.98 -8.29 6.48
C ILE A 211 -1.02 -9.67 5.81
N ILE A 212 -1.23 -9.71 4.48
CA ILE A 212 -1.38 -10.98 3.76
C ILE A 212 -0.04 -11.62 3.39
N ASN A 213 1.08 -10.88 3.41
CA ASN A 213 2.39 -11.36 2.96
C ASN A 213 2.80 -12.67 3.63
N GLU A 214 2.62 -12.77 4.95
CA GLU A 214 2.97 -13.95 5.75
C GLU A 214 1.88 -15.04 5.76
N GLY A 215 0.71 -14.75 5.20
CA GLY A 215 -0.41 -15.69 5.17
C GLY A 215 -0.25 -16.80 4.13
N LYS A 216 -0.86 -17.96 4.38
CA LYS A 216 -0.76 -19.16 3.51
C LYS A 216 -1.79 -19.22 2.38
N LYS A 217 -2.82 -18.38 2.40
CA LYS A 217 -3.86 -18.38 1.36
C LYS A 217 -3.36 -17.59 0.15
N GLU A 218 -3.64 -18.12 -1.04
CA GLU A 218 -3.22 -17.55 -2.32
C GLU A 218 -4.20 -16.55 -2.94
N SER A 219 -5.34 -16.29 -2.28
CA SER A 219 -6.35 -15.36 -2.78
C SER A 219 -7.03 -14.58 -1.66
N VAL A 220 -7.46 -13.36 -2.01
CA VAL A 220 -8.29 -12.47 -1.21
C VAL A 220 -9.64 -12.32 -1.91
N VAL A 221 -10.73 -12.30 -1.16
CA VAL A 221 -12.05 -11.97 -1.71
C VAL A 221 -12.35 -10.50 -1.44
N LEU A 222 -12.59 -9.74 -2.48
CA LEU A 222 -13.01 -8.34 -2.43
C LEU A 222 -14.54 -8.28 -2.51
N GLU A 223 -15.20 -7.63 -1.55
CA GLU A 223 -16.63 -7.31 -1.60
C GLU A 223 -16.81 -5.80 -1.67
N ILE A 224 -17.56 -5.33 -2.66
CA ILE A 224 -17.89 -3.92 -2.82
C ILE A 224 -19.17 -3.62 -2.03
N VAL A 225 -19.08 -2.63 -1.14
CA VAL A 225 -20.16 -2.17 -0.27
C VAL A 225 -20.59 -0.79 -0.74
N THR A 226 -21.47 -0.76 -1.74
CA THR A 226 -21.94 0.47 -2.39
C THR A 226 -22.66 1.39 -1.42
N GLU A 227 -23.42 0.85 -0.46
CA GLU A 227 -24.21 1.64 0.50
C GLU A 227 -23.36 2.57 1.36
N ASN A 228 -22.11 2.19 1.63
CA ASN A 228 -21.18 2.95 2.48
C ASN A 228 -19.97 3.50 1.71
N ASN A 229 -19.97 3.36 0.38
CA ASN A 229 -18.82 3.67 -0.47
C ASN A 229 -17.51 3.03 0.04
N GLN A 230 -17.55 1.73 0.32
CA GLN A 230 -16.48 0.98 0.96
C GLN A 230 -16.19 -0.33 0.21
N VAL A 231 -15.01 -0.87 0.47
CA VAL A 231 -14.58 -2.19 0.00
C VAL A 231 -14.09 -2.99 1.19
N ILE A 232 -14.47 -4.27 1.24
CA ILE A 232 -14.00 -5.24 2.22
C ILE A 232 -13.08 -6.24 1.52
N PHE A 233 -11.84 -6.33 1.98
CA PHE A 233 -10.90 -7.37 1.63
C PHE A 233 -10.95 -8.48 2.67
N ALA A 234 -11.51 -9.63 2.29
CA ALA A 234 -11.59 -10.81 3.12
C ALA A 234 -10.41 -11.75 2.86
N TYR A 235 -9.59 -11.91 3.89
CA TYR A 235 -8.50 -12.87 3.98
C TYR A 235 -8.60 -13.59 5.34
N PRO A 236 -9.58 -14.49 5.53
CA PRO A 236 -9.92 -14.96 6.87
C PRO A 236 -8.71 -15.55 7.61
N PRO A 237 -8.49 -15.19 8.89
CA PRO A 237 -9.46 -14.56 9.80
C PRO A 237 -9.57 -13.03 9.73
N ILE A 238 -9.01 -12.40 8.69
CA ILE A 238 -8.85 -10.95 8.59
C ILE A 238 -9.83 -10.35 7.57
N HIS A 239 -10.45 -9.23 7.94
CA HIS A 239 -11.24 -8.38 7.07
C HIS A 239 -10.69 -6.95 7.14
N LEU A 240 -10.13 -6.45 6.04
CA LEU A 240 -9.68 -5.06 5.91
C LEU A 240 -10.74 -4.27 5.15
N ILE A 241 -11.19 -3.17 5.74
CA ILE A 241 -12.22 -2.29 5.19
C ILE A 241 -11.52 -1.03 4.72
N SER A 242 -11.72 -0.63 3.46
CA SER A 242 -11.23 0.65 2.93
C SER A 242 -12.39 1.46 2.41
N ARG A 243 -12.38 2.77 2.67
CA ARG A 243 -13.22 3.71 1.92
C ARG A 243 -12.77 3.76 0.46
N VAL A 244 -13.72 3.94 -0.43
CA VAL A 244 -13.49 4.23 -1.86
C VAL A 244 -13.38 5.75 -2.02
N LEU A 245 -12.41 6.19 -2.81
CA LEU A 245 -12.22 7.62 -3.10
C LEU A 245 -13.20 8.06 -4.18
N GLU A 246 -13.84 9.19 -3.94
CA GLU A 246 -14.76 9.80 -4.89
C GLU A 246 -14.04 10.81 -5.78
N GLY A 247 -14.48 10.91 -7.04
CA GLY A 247 -14.00 11.88 -8.00
C GLY A 247 -13.45 11.25 -9.27
N ASN A 248 -13.08 12.11 -10.22
CA ASN A 248 -12.57 11.68 -11.52
C ASN A 248 -11.05 11.52 -11.46
N PHE A 249 -10.57 10.31 -11.67
CA PHE A 249 -9.15 10.09 -11.90
C PHE A 249 -8.75 10.65 -13.28
N PRO A 250 -7.57 11.29 -13.42
CA PRO A 250 -7.16 11.84 -14.71
C PRO A 250 -7.09 10.80 -15.83
N ASP A 251 -7.38 11.21 -17.06
CA ASP A 251 -7.17 10.39 -18.26
C ASP A 251 -5.67 10.34 -18.59
N ILE A 252 -5.01 9.37 -17.98
CA ILE A 252 -3.56 9.18 -18.04
C ILE A 252 -3.06 8.45 -19.29
N GLU A 253 -3.94 7.79 -20.06
CA GLU A 253 -3.51 7.11 -21.29
C GLU A 253 -2.94 8.10 -22.30
N LYS A 254 -3.50 9.32 -22.32
CA LYS A 254 -3.07 10.41 -23.20
C LYS A 254 -1.69 10.98 -22.87
N ILE A 255 -1.14 10.72 -21.68
CA ILE A 255 0.16 11.26 -21.26
C ILE A 255 1.31 10.27 -21.46
N ILE A 256 1.04 9.00 -21.78
CA ILE A 256 2.06 8.00 -22.06
C ILE A 256 2.53 8.18 -23.51
N PRO A 257 3.79 8.61 -23.76
CA PRO A 257 4.30 8.75 -25.12
C PRO A 257 4.33 7.40 -25.85
N ALA A 258 3.70 7.33 -27.02
CA ALA A 258 3.75 6.14 -27.88
C ALA A 258 5.07 6.03 -28.65
N GLU A 259 5.68 7.17 -28.96
CA GLU A 259 6.93 7.29 -29.73
C GLU A 259 8.09 7.74 -28.86
N HIS A 260 9.30 7.38 -29.27
CA HIS A 260 10.55 7.75 -28.63
C HIS A 260 11.63 8.02 -29.69
N LYS A 261 12.54 8.92 -29.37
CA LYS A 261 13.73 9.23 -30.20
C LYS A 261 14.96 8.49 -29.74
N THR A 262 14.99 8.10 -28.47
CA THR A 262 16.09 7.39 -27.84
C THR A 262 15.52 6.27 -26.99
N LEU A 263 16.06 5.06 -27.16
CA LEU A 263 15.80 3.89 -26.32
C LEU A 263 17.12 3.44 -25.70
N ILE A 264 17.12 3.19 -24.40
CA ILE A 264 18.31 2.78 -23.65
C ILE A 264 17.98 1.55 -22.82
N ILE A 265 18.79 0.51 -22.92
CA ILE A 265 18.73 -0.70 -22.09
C ILE A 265 19.93 -0.69 -21.14
N LEU A 266 19.67 -0.86 -19.85
CA LEU A 266 20.65 -0.75 -18.77
C LEU A 266 20.56 -1.95 -17.84
N ASP A 267 21.70 -2.39 -17.31
CA ASP A 267 21.73 -3.28 -16.15
C ASP A 267 21.12 -2.55 -14.93
N LYS A 268 20.12 -3.18 -14.31
CA LYS A 268 19.37 -2.57 -13.21
C LYS A 268 20.24 -2.36 -11.99
N GLU A 269 21.13 -3.30 -11.66
CA GLU A 269 21.95 -3.20 -10.46
C GLU A 269 23.03 -2.14 -10.61
N GLU A 270 23.64 -2.04 -11.79
CA GLU A 270 24.63 -1.02 -12.12
C GLU A 270 24.01 0.37 -12.09
N LEU A 271 22.86 0.56 -12.74
CA LEU A 271 22.11 1.81 -12.67
C LEU A 271 21.70 2.15 -11.23
N THR A 272 21.25 1.16 -10.44
CA THR A 272 20.90 1.36 -9.03
C THR A 272 22.10 1.84 -8.22
N ARG A 273 23.29 1.25 -8.42
CA ARG A 273 24.53 1.70 -7.76
C ARG A 273 24.91 3.12 -8.19
N ALA A 274 24.84 3.41 -9.48
CA ALA A 274 25.18 4.73 -10.03
C ALA A 274 24.25 5.83 -9.50
N VAL A 275 22.92 5.60 -9.54
CA VAL A 275 21.92 6.53 -9.00
C VAL A 275 22.14 6.73 -7.49
N ARG A 276 22.40 5.67 -6.73
CA ARG A 276 22.65 5.77 -5.27
C ARG A 276 23.91 6.59 -4.96
N ALA A 277 24.99 6.42 -5.71
CA ALA A 277 26.22 7.18 -5.52
C ALA A 277 26.02 8.66 -5.89
N ALA A 278 25.39 8.95 -7.02
CA ALA A 278 25.05 10.33 -7.43
C ALA A 278 24.05 11.00 -6.48
N ALA A 279 23.14 10.25 -5.85
CA ALA A 279 22.16 10.76 -4.90
C ALA A 279 22.78 11.46 -3.68
N ILE A 280 24.02 11.12 -3.31
CA ILE A 280 24.78 11.78 -2.23
C ILE A 280 24.93 13.29 -2.49
N PHE A 281 25.08 13.67 -3.76
CA PHE A 281 25.20 15.06 -4.21
C PHE A 281 23.83 15.63 -4.59
N ALA A 282 22.99 14.85 -5.27
CA ALA A 282 21.67 15.29 -5.71
C ALA A 282 20.75 15.72 -4.55
N ARG A 283 20.84 15.07 -3.39
CA ARG A 283 20.01 15.39 -2.21
C ARG A 283 20.18 16.83 -1.71
N ASP A 284 21.35 17.44 -1.96
CA ASP A 284 21.65 18.82 -1.60
C ASP A 284 21.31 19.81 -2.73
N ASN A 285 20.83 19.31 -3.87
CA ASN A 285 20.37 20.10 -5.02
C ASN A 285 19.02 19.57 -5.54
N SER A 286 17.97 19.72 -4.73
CA SER A 286 16.59 19.42 -5.11
C SER A 286 16.32 17.98 -5.58
N ASN A 287 17.20 17.03 -5.23
CA ASN A 287 17.16 15.64 -5.67
C ASN A 287 17.36 15.45 -7.19
N ILE A 288 17.97 16.41 -7.89
CA ILE A 288 18.12 16.36 -9.35
C ILE A 288 19.29 15.45 -9.74
N ILE A 289 19.02 14.50 -10.64
CA ILE A 289 20.02 13.68 -11.31
C ILE A 289 19.87 13.85 -12.82
N LYS A 290 20.99 13.98 -13.53
CA LYS A 290 21.03 14.14 -14.98
C LYS A 290 21.57 12.87 -15.63
N PHE A 291 20.89 12.43 -16.66
CA PHE A 291 21.30 11.33 -17.52
C PHE A 291 21.73 11.87 -18.87
N LYS A 292 22.93 11.50 -19.30
CA LYS A 292 23.47 11.86 -20.61
C LYS A 292 23.83 10.59 -21.37
N ILE A 293 23.35 10.50 -22.59
CA ILE A 293 23.56 9.35 -23.48
C ILE A 293 24.33 9.84 -24.69
N GLN A 294 25.51 9.27 -24.90
CA GLN A 294 26.38 9.61 -26.01
C GLN A 294 27.26 8.42 -26.40
N ASN A 295 27.27 8.02 -27.67
CA ASN A 295 28.10 6.93 -28.19
C ASN A 295 27.98 5.62 -27.37
N SER A 296 26.76 5.18 -27.06
CA SER A 296 26.48 3.98 -26.23
C SER A 296 27.04 4.03 -24.80
N LYS A 297 27.43 5.22 -24.32
CA LYS A 297 27.80 5.46 -22.93
C LYS A 297 26.66 6.19 -22.24
N PHE A 298 26.23 5.66 -21.10
CA PHE A 298 25.26 6.30 -20.25
C PHE A 298 25.97 6.91 -19.05
N LYS A 299 25.80 8.22 -18.86
CA LYS A 299 26.40 8.95 -17.75
C LYS A 299 25.34 9.42 -16.78
N VAL A 300 25.57 9.12 -15.51
CA VAL A 300 24.79 9.58 -14.37
C VAL A 300 25.54 10.73 -13.70
N TYR A 301 24.95 11.92 -13.74
CA TYR A 301 25.54 13.14 -13.20
C TYR A 301 24.69 13.76 -12.10
N ALA A 302 25.32 14.24 -11.04
CA ALA A 302 24.69 15.10 -10.04
C ALA A 302 25.71 16.10 -9.50
N SER A 303 25.25 17.32 -9.18
CA SER A 303 26.11 18.36 -8.60
C SER A 303 25.36 19.24 -7.62
N ALA A 304 26.05 19.68 -6.59
CA ALA A 304 25.60 20.65 -5.60
C ALA A 304 26.75 21.56 -5.17
N GLN A 305 26.45 22.82 -4.87
CA GLN A 305 27.49 23.83 -4.59
C GLN A 305 28.38 23.48 -3.39
N GLN A 306 27.81 22.82 -2.36
CA GLN A 306 28.51 22.53 -1.11
C GLN A 306 29.18 21.16 -1.09
N THR A 307 28.58 20.16 -1.74
CA THR A 307 29.07 18.77 -1.71
C THR A 307 29.85 18.37 -2.96
N GLY A 308 29.89 19.21 -3.99
CA GLY A 308 30.66 18.97 -5.21
C GLY A 308 29.83 18.28 -6.30
N GLU A 309 30.48 17.47 -7.13
CA GLU A 309 29.85 16.79 -8.25
C GLU A 309 30.25 15.31 -8.34
N SER A 310 29.42 14.55 -9.03
CA SER A 310 29.65 13.14 -9.38
C SER A 310 29.27 12.92 -10.82
N GLU A 311 30.15 12.25 -11.57
CA GLU A 311 29.89 11.72 -12.91
C GLU A 311 30.26 10.24 -12.91
N ILE A 312 29.29 9.38 -13.21
CA ILE A 312 29.45 7.93 -13.24
C ILE A 312 29.05 7.45 -14.62
N GLU A 313 29.97 6.79 -15.31
CA GLU A 313 29.73 6.15 -16.59
C GLU A 313 29.35 4.68 -16.37
N ILE A 314 28.28 4.23 -17.03
CA ILE A 314 27.84 2.84 -17.06
C ILE A 314 27.62 2.42 -18.51
N ASP A 315 27.82 1.13 -18.78
CA ASP A 315 27.59 0.56 -20.11
C ASP A 315 26.08 0.51 -20.41
N ALA A 316 25.71 0.77 -21.67
CA ALA A 316 24.32 0.78 -22.11
C ALA A 316 24.19 0.33 -23.56
N GLU A 317 23.12 -0.40 -23.86
CA GLU A 317 22.69 -0.58 -25.24
C GLU A 317 21.74 0.59 -25.58
N SER A 318 22.02 1.32 -26.66
CA SER A 318 21.25 2.51 -27.02
C SER A 318 20.90 2.54 -28.50
N GLU A 319 19.66 2.87 -28.80
CA GLU A 319 19.16 3.11 -30.16
C GLU A 319 18.62 4.54 -30.28
N GLY A 320 18.87 5.18 -31.41
CA GLY A 320 18.34 6.52 -31.73
C GLY A 320 19.31 7.66 -31.46
N GLU A 321 18.77 8.82 -31.07
CA GLU A 321 19.52 10.07 -30.90
C GLU A 321 20.24 10.16 -29.55
N ASP A 322 21.38 10.87 -29.50
CA ASP A 322 21.99 11.32 -28.24
C ASP A 322 20.96 12.14 -27.43
N ALA A 323 20.95 11.96 -26.12
CA ALA A 323 19.95 12.59 -25.25
C ALA A 323 20.54 13.06 -23.93
N GLU A 324 19.98 14.15 -23.41
CA GLU A 324 20.22 14.64 -22.06
C GLU A 324 18.87 14.93 -21.39
N ILE A 325 18.65 14.34 -20.22
CA ILE A 325 17.41 14.49 -19.46
C ILE A 325 17.71 14.48 -17.95
N ALA A 326 16.94 15.22 -17.17
CA ALA A 326 17.10 15.26 -15.72
C ALA A 326 15.82 14.80 -15.02
N PHE A 327 15.96 14.08 -13.92
CA PHE A 327 14.87 13.57 -13.11
C PHE A 327 15.10 13.84 -11.63
N ASN A 328 14.04 13.67 -10.83
CA ASN A 328 14.20 13.47 -9.40
C ASN A 328 14.71 12.04 -9.15
N TYR A 329 15.88 11.89 -8.54
CA TYR A 329 16.51 10.57 -8.33
C TYR A 329 15.64 9.63 -7.47
N ARG A 330 14.79 10.17 -6.59
CA ARG A 330 13.90 9.35 -5.74
C ARG A 330 12.89 8.59 -6.59
N TYR A 331 12.36 9.24 -7.63
CA TYR A 331 11.39 8.62 -8.53
C TYR A 331 12.04 7.49 -9.35
N VAL A 332 13.27 7.71 -9.83
CA VAL A 332 14.06 6.68 -10.51
C VAL A 332 14.34 5.52 -9.55
N THR A 333 14.78 5.81 -8.33
CA THR A 333 15.09 4.78 -7.31
C THR A 333 13.86 3.93 -6.98
N GLU A 334 12.69 4.53 -6.85
CA GLU A 334 11.45 3.80 -6.55
C GLU A 334 11.03 2.88 -7.70
N PHE A 335 11.20 3.31 -8.96
CA PHE A 335 11.04 2.43 -10.12
C PHE A 335 12.02 1.25 -10.09
N LEU A 336 13.32 1.50 -9.87
CA LEU A 336 14.33 0.44 -9.86
C LEU A 336 14.05 -0.60 -8.76
N ASN A 337 13.54 -0.16 -7.61
CA ASN A 337 13.14 -1.05 -6.52
C ASN A 337 11.86 -1.85 -6.82
N SER A 338 10.96 -1.34 -7.66
CA SER A 338 9.72 -2.02 -8.03
C SER A 338 9.91 -3.04 -9.17
N CYS A 339 10.92 -2.80 -10.01
CA CYS A 339 11.20 -3.56 -11.21
C CYS A 339 11.83 -4.94 -10.89
N GLY A 340 11.19 -6.00 -11.37
CA GLY A 340 11.62 -7.38 -11.13
C GLY A 340 12.67 -7.91 -12.11
N THR A 341 12.91 -7.23 -13.23
CA THR A 341 13.81 -7.68 -14.30
C THR A 341 15.27 -7.35 -13.99
N GLU A 342 16.21 -8.03 -14.65
CA GLU A 342 17.65 -7.75 -14.52
C GLU A 342 18.06 -6.51 -15.31
N ARG A 343 17.43 -6.29 -16.47
CA ARG A 343 17.63 -5.11 -17.31
C ARG A 343 16.40 -4.21 -17.33
N VAL A 344 16.61 -2.91 -17.45
CA VAL A 344 15.55 -1.90 -17.54
C VAL A 344 15.67 -1.10 -18.83
N ILE A 345 14.53 -0.62 -19.32
CA ILE A 345 14.42 0.20 -20.52
C ILE A 345 14.03 1.62 -20.12
N LEU A 346 14.75 2.61 -20.65
CA LEU A 346 14.39 4.03 -20.63
C LEU A 346 14.13 4.50 -22.06
N LYS A 347 12.93 5.00 -22.33
CA LYS A 347 12.59 5.68 -23.59
C LYS A 347 12.44 7.19 -23.36
N ILE A 348 13.05 7.98 -24.24
CA ILE A 348 13.08 9.45 -24.17
C ILE A 348 12.59 10.02 -25.50
N ASN A 349 11.82 11.11 -25.42
CA ASN A 349 11.35 11.87 -26.57
C ASN A 349 11.65 13.37 -26.43
N GLY A 350 12.90 13.70 -26.10
CA GLY A 350 13.37 15.04 -25.78
C GLY A 350 13.45 15.33 -24.27
N SER A 351 14.18 16.40 -23.91
CA SER A 351 14.52 16.73 -22.51
C SER A 351 13.36 17.21 -21.65
N MET A 352 12.25 17.65 -22.28
CA MET A 352 11.05 18.14 -21.61
C MET A 352 9.89 17.14 -21.64
N ALA A 353 10.02 16.03 -22.38
CA ALA A 353 9.01 14.98 -22.43
C ALA A 353 9.21 13.99 -21.26
N PRO A 354 8.13 13.33 -20.78
CA PRO A 354 8.24 12.29 -19.77
C PRO A 354 9.19 11.17 -20.22
N GLY A 355 10.03 10.69 -19.30
CA GLY A 355 10.77 9.45 -19.50
C GLY A 355 9.89 8.25 -19.23
N VAL A 356 9.84 7.29 -20.16
CA VAL A 356 9.10 6.03 -20.00
C VAL A 356 10.07 4.94 -19.55
N TRP A 357 9.75 4.32 -18.42
CA TRP A 357 10.55 3.31 -17.75
C TRP A 357 9.81 1.98 -17.68
N MET A 358 10.50 0.89 -18.05
CA MET A 358 9.93 -0.46 -18.07
C MET A 358 11.00 -1.51 -17.74
N GLY A 359 10.58 -2.69 -17.31
CA GLY A 359 11.47 -3.85 -17.27
C GLY A 359 11.65 -4.43 -18.67
N GLU A 360 12.84 -4.87 -19.02
CA GLU A 360 13.04 -5.55 -20.30
C GLU A 360 12.24 -6.86 -20.34
N GLY A 361 11.41 -7.04 -21.36
CA GLY A 361 10.51 -8.18 -21.49
C GLY A 361 9.26 -8.15 -20.58
N ASP A 362 9.08 -7.10 -19.76
CA ASP A 362 7.88 -6.89 -18.94
C ASP A 362 7.08 -5.68 -19.44
N GLU A 363 6.20 -5.90 -20.42
CA GLU A 363 5.28 -4.87 -20.92
C GLU A 363 4.09 -4.61 -19.98
N SER A 364 3.91 -5.44 -18.95
CA SER A 364 2.78 -5.31 -18.04
C SER A 364 2.95 -4.12 -17.08
N LEU A 365 4.16 -3.59 -16.92
CA LEU A 365 4.47 -2.47 -16.03
C LEU A 365 5.09 -1.31 -16.79
N THR A 366 4.42 -0.17 -16.77
CA THR A 366 4.92 1.09 -17.32
C THR A 366 5.01 2.15 -16.25
N HIS A 367 6.15 2.82 -16.20
CA HIS A 367 6.38 3.96 -15.32
C HIS A 367 6.70 5.21 -16.12
N LEU A 368 6.11 6.34 -15.74
CA LEU A 368 6.48 7.64 -16.29
C LEU A 368 7.12 8.49 -15.21
N ILE A 369 8.16 9.23 -15.57
CA ILE A 369 8.77 10.23 -14.71
C ILE A 369 8.85 11.54 -15.49
N MET A 370 8.25 12.61 -14.95
CA MET A 370 8.36 13.94 -15.53
C MET A 370 9.79 14.47 -15.36
N PRO A 371 10.38 15.05 -16.40
CA PRO A 371 11.71 15.62 -16.29
C PRO A 371 11.71 16.88 -15.43
N VAL A 372 12.86 17.16 -14.82
CA VAL A 372 13.14 18.44 -14.19
C VAL A 372 13.73 19.37 -15.25
N ARG A 373 13.25 20.61 -15.29
CA ARG A 373 13.81 21.63 -16.16
C ARG A 373 15.22 21.99 -15.68
N LEU A 374 16.20 21.77 -16.56
CA LEU A 374 17.60 22.14 -16.36
C LEU A 374 17.82 23.66 -16.51
#